data_AF-A0A9W8S3F0-F1
#
_entry.id   AF-A0A9W8S3F0-F1
#
_cell.length_a   1.000
_cell.length_b   1.000
_cell.length_c   1.000
_cell.angle_alpha   90.00
_cell.angle_beta   90.00
_cell.angle_gamma   90.00
#
_symmetry.space_group_name_H-M   'P 1'
#
loop_
_entity.id
_entity.type
_entity.pdbx_description
1 polymer ?
#
loop_
_entity_poly.entity_id
_entity_poly.type
_entity_poly.pdbx_seq_one_letter_code
_entity_poly.pdbx_strand_id
1 'polypeptide(L)'
;MDQGIVRVLTDSVWSNGFTRNDAPRPDTSRILKETLFQSWDLFAKIDKGEDLTTAQPVTLLYDACLGHNGSPGEKTCPEICTDSASLFDSWKTLWQCLSLASLSLANTTFSKLEQPRYGIGNETAKEQITDALWTFAITNETNFDGKSVLNLTYECATASCRDKSMGDCSLGRLGSGFAKGDAVQWIKMYEALEPLCNGLESDINIDIAGPGVSRHLIWWLGRDLLVHRSNLLAHRVSGLERLERTNLAHATSTFLAELHEAQCFFVVAIEIALINASSRSAIFTGADNWQSLLWNRDSVQFLAGMGAWPIILGQISLRRAQLDSMYYLLLSTLALVLAGVAADTAANPDPDRIYKMFQGQNVLEECGGHPSLRTFCVEERDGLYWYTFPAASIYAFLGLLAILWWIKLWSIMSDTC
;
A
#
# COMPACT_ATOMS: atom_id res chain seq x y z
N MET A 1 -10.19 -19.57 -19.93
CA MET A 1 -9.27 -20.45 -19.19
C MET A 1 -7.92 -20.27 -19.85
N ASP A 2 -7.11 -19.40 -19.28
CA ASP A 2 -5.79 -19.02 -19.81
C ASP A 2 -4.81 -20.17 -19.57
N GLN A 3 -4.75 -21.12 -20.50
CA GLN A 3 -3.83 -22.27 -20.43
C GLN A 3 -2.51 -21.94 -21.15
N GLY A 4 -1.92 -20.79 -20.81
CA GLY A 4 -0.64 -20.35 -21.36
C GLY A 4 0.39 -20.16 -20.26
N ILE A 5 1.66 -20.35 -20.59
CA ILE A 5 2.79 -20.07 -19.68
C ILE A 5 3.12 -18.57 -19.59
N VAL A 6 2.58 -17.79 -20.52
CA VAL A 6 2.69 -16.32 -20.57
C VAL A 6 1.29 -15.72 -20.61
N ARG A 7 1.08 -14.64 -19.86
CA ARG A 7 -0.14 -13.85 -19.83
C ARG A 7 0.18 -12.40 -20.12
N VAL A 8 -0.47 -11.82 -21.14
CA VAL A 8 -0.34 -10.39 -21.44
C VAL A 8 -1.57 -9.66 -20.90
N LEU A 9 -1.36 -8.63 -20.09
CA LEU A 9 -2.39 -7.79 -19.51
C LEU A 9 -2.40 -6.40 -20.16
N THR A 10 -3.60 -5.86 -20.37
CA THR A 10 -3.83 -4.46 -20.76
C THR A 10 -4.25 -3.63 -19.54
N ASP A 11 -3.98 -2.31 -19.54
CA ASP A 11 -4.27 -1.43 -18.41
C ASP A 11 -5.76 -1.48 -17.95
N SER A 12 -6.71 -1.74 -18.85
CA SER A 12 -8.15 -1.80 -18.52
C SER A 12 -8.59 -3.07 -17.80
N VAL A 13 -7.87 -4.17 -18.00
CA VAL A 13 -8.06 -5.44 -17.27
C VAL A 13 -7.34 -5.37 -15.92
N TRP A 14 -6.23 -4.63 -15.87
CA TRP A 14 -5.47 -4.37 -14.67
C TRP A 14 -6.24 -3.48 -13.67
N SER A 15 -6.96 -2.45 -14.15
CA SER A 15 -7.75 -1.54 -13.29
C SER A 15 -9.06 -2.13 -12.75
N ASN A 16 -9.68 -3.07 -13.47
CA ASN A 16 -11.01 -3.60 -13.15
C ASN A 16 -11.02 -5.02 -12.57
N GLY A 17 -9.87 -5.72 -12.59
CA GLY A 17 -9.81 -7.17 -12.39
C GLY A 17 -9.35 -7.68 -11.03
N PHE A 18 -8.80 -6.84 -10.14
CA PHE A 18 -8.16 -7.34 -8.92
C PHE A 18 -8.85 -6.88 -7.64
N THR A 19 -9.37 -7.85 -6.90
CA THR A 19 -9.76 -7.70 -5.51
C THR A 19 -8.57 -7.18 -4.68
N ARG A 20 -8.88 -6.39 -3.66
CA ARG A 20 -8.03 -5.67 -2.67
C ARG A 20 -6.72 -6.34 -2.19
N ASN A 21 -6.49 -7.62 -2.48
CA ASN A 21 -5.36 -8.44 -2.04
C ASN A 21 -4.34 -8.80 -3.14
N ASP A 22 -4.67 -8.61 -4.43
CA ASP A 22 -3.92 -9.25 -5.52
C ASP A 22 -3.27 -8.27 -6.52
N ALA A 23 -3.54 -6.97 -6.45
CA ALA A 23 -2.85 -6.00 -7.29
C ALA A 23 -1.35 -5.94 -6.90
N PRO A 24 -0.41 -6.06 -7.86
CA PRO A 24 1.00 -5.85 -7.58
C PRO A 24 1.18 -4.40 -7.13
N ARG A 25 1.50 -4.25 -5.84
CA ARG A 25 1.96 -2.99 -5.25
C ARG A 25 3.34 -2.68 -5.84
N PRO A 26 3.84 -1.44 -5.80
CA PRO A 26 5.22 -1.14 -6.19
C PRO A 26 6.24 -1.76 -5.20
N ASP A 27 5.94 -2.89 -4.57
CA ASP A 27 6.82 -3.58 -3.64
C ASP A 27 7.93 -4.30 -4.40
N THR A 28 9.16 -3.81 -4.24
CA THR A 28 10.32 -4.38 -4.94
C THR A 28 10.55 -5.85 -4.56
N SER A 29 10.31 -6.25 -3.30
CA SER A 29 10.43 -7.66 -2.87
C SER A 29 9.52 -8.55 -3.71
N ARG A 30 8.27 -8.11 -3.88
CA ARG A 30 7.24 -8.83 -4.63
C ARG A 30 7.57 -8.85 -6.12
N ILE A 31 7.96 -7.73 -6.71
CA ILE A 31 8.37 -7.66 -8.12
C ILE A 31 9.50 -8.67 -8.38
N LEU A 32 10.55 -8.69 -7.55
CA LEU A 32 11.67 -9.63 -7.71
C LEU A 32 11.23 -11.09 -7.53
N LYS A 33 10.36 -11.38 -6.55
CA LYS A 33 9.83 -12.73 -6.32
C LYS A 33 8.97 -13.23 -7.49
N GLU A 34 8.07 -12.41 -8.02
CA GLU A 34 7.15 -12.80 -9.08
C GLU A 34 7.88 -12.90 -10.45
N THR A 35 8.72 -11.91 -10.77
CA THR A 35 9.43 -11.86 -12.07
C THR A 35 10.65 -12.78 -12.16
N LEU A 36 11.35 -13.06 -11.04
CA LEU A 36 12.54 -13.91 -11.04
C LEU A 36 12.26 -15.30 -10.46
N PHE A 37 11.82 -15.39 -9.21
CA PHE A 37 11.68 -16.69 -8.53
C PHE A 37 10.51 -17.53 -9.07
N GLN A 38 9.30 -16.97 -9.16
CA GLN A 38 8.12 -17.71 -9.64
C GLN A 38 8.26 -18.07 -11.11
N SER A 39 8.81 -17.17 -11.92
CA SER A 39 9.13 -17.46 -13.32
C SER A 39 10.13 -18.62 -13.44
N TRP A 40 11.16 -18.67 -12.60
CA TRP A 40 12.10 -19.81 -12.57
C TRP A 40 11.43 -21.10 -12.13
N ASP A 41 10.64 -21.08 -11.06
CA ASP A 41 9.92 -22.26 -10.58
C ASP A 41 9.00 -22.83 -11.67
N LEU A 42 8.29 -21.97 -12.41
CA LEU A 42 7.51 -22.35 -13.58
C LEU A 42 8.37 -23.09 -14.61
N PHE A 43 9.43 -22.47 -15.10
CA PHE A 43 10.26 -23.08 -16.15
C PHE A 43 11.00 -24.34 -15.67
N ALA A 44 11.41 -24.40 -14.40
CA ALA A 44 12.03 -25.57 -13.80
C ALA A 44 11.05 -26.75 -13.69
N LYS A 45 9.80 -26.50 -13.31
CA LYS A 45 8.73 -27.52 -13.32
C LYS A 45 8.46 -28.02 -14.74
N ILE A 46 8.41 -27.10 -15.71
CA ILE A 46 8.30 -27.45 -17.13
C ILE A 46 9.50 -28.28 -17.57
N ASP A 47 10.75 -27.96 -17.22
CA ASP A 47 11.89 -28.79 -17.62
C ASP A 47 11.83 -30.21 -16.99
N LYS A 48 11.42 -30.30 -15.72
CA LYS A 48 11.42 -31.56 -14.96
C LYS A 48 10.34 -32.58 -15.31
N GLY A 49 9.20 -32.15 -15.85
CA GLY A 49 8.08 -33.10 -16.05
C GLY A 49 6.91 -32.88 -15.11
N GLU A 50 6.94 -31.84 -14.27
CA GLU A 50 6.04 -31.72 -13.13
C GLU A 50 4.68 -31.12 -13.50
N ASP A 51 3.68 -31.37 -12.66
CA ASP A 51 2.33 -30.83 -12.85
C ASP A 51 2.29 -29.30 -12.65
N LEU A 52 1.58 -28.61 -13.55
CA LEU A 52 1.54 -27.15 -13.64
C LEU A 52 0.30 -26.54 -12.97
N THR A 53 -0.54 -27.35 -12.32
CA THR A 53 -1.78 -26.92 -11.65
C THR A 53 -1.58 -25.82 -10.59
N THR A 54 -0.37 -25.67 -10.05
CA THR A 54 -0.03 -24.66 -9.04
C THR A 54 0.86 -23.54 -9.57
N ALA A 55 1.30 -23.61 -10.82
CA ALA A 55 2.25 -22.67 -11.39
C ALA A 55 1.50 -21.44 -11.94
N GLN A 56 2.02 -20.25 -11.64
CA GLN A 56 1.49 -18.99 -12.18
C GLN A 56 2.19 -18.66 -13.50
N PRO A 57 1.45 -18.15 -14.51
CA PRO A 57 2.06 -17.74 -15.77
C PRO A 57 2.89 -16.47 -15.60
N VAL A 58 3.92 -16.32 -16.44
CA VAL A 58 4.69 -15.07 -16.51
C VAL A 58 3.78 -13.96 -17.02
N THR A 59 3.67 -12.87 -16.26
CA THR A 59 2.77 -11.76 -16.61
C THR A 59 3.54 -10.63 -17.30
N LEU A 60 3.09 -10.25 -18.49
CA LEU A 60 3.61 -9.12 -19.26
C LEU A 60 2.57 -8.00 -19.33
N LEU A 61 3.04 -6.76 -19.39
CA LEU A 61 2.25 -5.55 -19.44
C LEU A 61 2.33 -4.96 -20.85
N TYR A 62 1.19 -4.88 -21.54
CA TYR A 62 1.13 -4.39 -22.91
C TYR A 62 1.56 -2.91 -23.02
N ASP A 63 1.14 -2.09 -22.06
CA ASP A 63 1.32 -0.64 -22.08
C ASP A 63 2.63 -0.17 -21.41
N ALA A 64 3.45 -1.09 -20.85
CA ALA A 64 4.66 -0.73 -20.11
C ALA A 64 5.85 -0.35 -21.00
N CYS A 65 5.86 -0.81 -22.25
CA CYS A 65 6.90 -0.47 -23.22
C CYS A 65 6.22 -0.20 -24.57
N LEU A 66 5.70 1.01 -24.75
CA LEU A 66 5.05 1.40 -26.00
C LEU A 66 6.12 1.68 -27.07
N GLY A 67 6.26 0.72 -27.99
CA GLY A 67 7.02 0.87 -29.23
C GLY A 67 6.35 0.19 -30.42
N HIS A 68 5.06 -0.15 -30.35
CA HIS A 68 4.39 -0.90 -31.41
C HIS A 68 3.67 -0.03 -32.45
N ASN A 69 3.47 1.26 -32.20
CA ASN A 69 2.72 2.14 -33.10
C ASN A 69 3.46 3.45 -33.47
N GLY A 70 4.67 3.33 -34.00
CA GLY A 70 5.19 4.25 -35.03
C GLY A 70 5.16 5.76 -34.78
N SER A 71 5.02 6.22 -33.53
CA SER A 71 5.21 7.63 -33.19
C SER A 71 6.71 7.93 -33.33
N PRO A 72 7.12 8.89 -34.16
CA PRO A 72 8.53 9.18 -34.36
C PRO A 72 9.14 9.71 -33.05
N GLY A 73 9.90 8.86 -32.35
CA GLY A 73 10.57 9.18 -31.08
C GLY A 73 10.32 8.21 -29.92
N GLU A 74 9.44 7.22 -30.05
CA GLU A 74 9.20 6.21 -29.00
C GLU A 74 10.29 5.12 -29.01
N LYS A 75 10.95 4.91 -27.86
CA LYS A 75 11.98 3.88 -27.68
C LYS A 75 11.36 2.48 -27.71
N THR A 76 12.08 1.52 -28.29
CA THR A 76 11.63 0.11 -28.28
C THR A 76 11.84 -0.55 -26.91
N CYS A 77 11.12 -1.63 -26.59
CA CYS A 77 11.29 -2.34 -25.30
C CYS A 77 12.75 -2.74 -25.01
N PRO A 78 13.52 -3.27 -25.99
CA PRO A 78 14.94 -3.56 -25.77
C PRO A 78 15.75 -2.33 -25.39
N GLU A 79 15.49 -1.18 -26.01
CA GLU A 79 16.17 0.08 -25.69
C GLU A 79 15.83 0.58 -24.29
N ILE A 80 14.55 0.47 -23.88
CA ILE A 80 14.08 0.86 -22.54
C ILE A 80 14.77 0.01 -21.47
N CYS A 81 14.86 -1.30 -21.68
CA CYS A 81 15.42 -2.22 -20.70
C CYS A 81 16.95 -2.24 -20.66
N THR A 82 17.63 -1.70 -21.67
CA THR A 82 19.10 -1.62 -21.70
C THR A 82 19.61 -0.32 -21.07
N ASP A 83 18.76 0.69 -20.92
CA ASP A 83 19.06 1.99 -20.33
C ASP A 83 18.56 2.04 -18.88
N SER A 84 19.46 2.25 -17.90
CA SER A 84 19.08 2.28 -16.49
C SER A 84 18.06 3.38 -16.18
N ALA A 85 18.17 4.54 -16.83
CA ALA A 85 17.21 5.64 -16.66
C ALA A 85 15.80 5.27 -17.12
N SER A 86 15.68 4.53 -18.22
CA SER A 86 14.36 4.14 -18.74
C SER A 86 13.80 2.90 -18.03
N LEU A 87 14.67 1.98 -17.57
CA LEU A 87 14.28 0.77 -16.86
C LEU A 87 13.65 1.09 -15.50
N PHE A 88 14.28 1.98 -14.71
CA PHE A 88 13.83 2.38 -13.38
C PHE A 88 12.90 3.61 -13.39
N ASP A 89 12.34 4.01 -14.53
CA ASP A 89 11.42 5.17 -14.58
C ASP A 89 10.08 4.90 -13.89
N SER A 90 9.63 3.64 -13.93
CA SER A 90 8.40 3.20 -13.28
C SER A 90 8.51 1.77 -12.76
N TRP A 91 7.64 1.41 -11.83
CA TRP A 91 7.52 0.01 -11.40
C TRP A 91 7.01 -0.90 -12.53
N LYS A 92 6.22 -0.37 -13.49
CA LYS A 92 5.73 -1.11 -14.68
C LYS A 92 6.87 -1.46 -15.63
N THR A 93 7.77 -0.52 -15.91
CA THR A 93 8.95 -0.75 -16.77
C THR A 93 9.90 -1.74 -16.10
N LEU A 94 10.15 -1.62 -14.80
CA LEU A 94 10.94 -2.59 -14.04
C LEU A 94 10.35 -4.00 -14.12
N TRP A 95 9.03 -4.13 -13.86
CA TRP A 95 8.32 -5.41 -13.97
C TRP A 95 8.45 -6.02 -15.37
N GLN A 96 8.20 -5.21 -16.40
CA GLN A 96 8.22 -5.64 -17.79
C GLN A 96 9.62 -6.09 -18.21
N CYS A 97 10.65 -5.30 -17.90
CA CYS A 97 12.04 -5.62 -18.24
C CYS A 97 12.54 -6.89 -17.55
N LEU A 98 12.20 -7.09 -16.27
CA LEU A 98 12.57 -8.31 -15.55
C LEU A 98 11.82 -9.55 -16.07
N SER A 99 10.55 -9.40 -16.44
CA SER A 99 9.74 -10.47 -17.03
C SER A 99 10.22 -10.85 -18.44
N LEU A 100 10.64 -9.86 -19.25
CA LEU A 100 11.24 -10.13 -20.56
C LEU A 100 12.63 -10.77 -20.42
N ALA A 101 13.42 -10.33 -19.42
CA ALA A 101 14.72 -10.93 -19.12
C ALA A 101 14.57 -12.40 -18.68
N SER A 102 13.58 -12.74 -17.86
CA SER A 102 13.32 -14.12 -17.44
C SER A 102 12.94 -15.01 -18.63
N LEU A 103 12.09 -14.51 -19.54
CA LEU A 103 11.69 -15.22 -20.75
C LEU A 103 12.88 -15.46 -21.71
N SER A 104 13.69 -14.42 -21.97
CA SER A 104 14.89 -14.51 -22.81
C SER A 104 15.89 -15.54 -22.26
N LEU A 105 16.13 -15.52 -20.94
CA LEU A 105 17.05 -16.46 -20.29
C LEU A 105 16.50 -17.88 -20.19
N ALA A 106 15.18 -18.04 -20.07
CA ALA A 106 14.55 -19.37 -20.03
C ALA A 106 14.82 -20.14 -21.32
N ASN A 107 14.73 -19.45 -22.48
CA ASN A 107 14.97 -20.05 -23.79
C ASN A 107 16.40 -20.62 -23.95
N THR A 108 17.39 -19.96 -23.34
CA THR A 108 18.80 -20.39 -23.38
C THR A 108 19.14 -21.43 -22.31
N THR A 109 18.43 -21.41 -21.18
CA THR A 109 18.78 -22.24 -20.00
C THR A 109 18.10 -23.61 -20.01
N PHE A 110 16.89 -23.72 -20.56
CA PHE A 110 16.09 -24.94 -20.47
C PHE A 110 15.88 -25.59 -21.84
N SER A 111 16.63 -26.66 -22.11
CA SER A 111 16.58 -27.38 -23.37
C SER A 111 15.26 -28.15 -23.62
N LYS A 112 14.49 -28.48 -22.57
CA LYS A 112 13.26 -29.29 -22.72
C LYS A 112 11.99 -28.47 -22.94
N LEU A 113 12.09 -27.14 -23.08
CA LEU A 113 10.96 -26.26 -23.41
C LEU A 113 10.38 -26.53 -24.82
N GLU A 114 11.13 -27.24 -25.67
CA GLU A 114 10.74 -27.64 -27.02
C GLU A 114 9.75 -28.81 -27.06
N GLN A 115 9.53 -29.50 -25.94
CA GLN A 115 8.67 -30.69 -25.92
C GLN A 115 7.20 -30.30 -25.70
N PRO A 116 6.25 -30.76 -26.55
CA PRO A 116 4.83 -30.53 -26.34
C PRO A 116 4.35 -31.21 -25.06
N ARG A 117 3.56 -30.50 -24.25
CA ARG A 117 3.15 -30.97 -22.91
C ARG A 117 1.67 -30.81 -22.64
N TYR A 118 1.13 -31.82 -21.97
CA TYR A 118 -0.24 -31.82 -21.47
C TYR A 118 -0.41 -30.73 -20.41
N GLY A 119 -1.27 -29.74 -20.67
CA GLY A 119 -1.55 -28.61 -19.77
C GLY A 119 -1.06 -27.24 -20.23
N ILE A 120 -0.26 -27.14 -21.31
CA ILE A 120 0.29 -25.87 -21.86
C ILE A 120 -0.44 -25.44 -23.16
N GLY A 121 -1.60 -26.02 -23.46
CA GLY A 121 -2.31 -25.77 -24.72
C GLY A 121 -1.71 -26.53 -25.91
N ASN A 122 -2.02 -26.09 -27.14
CA ASN A 122 -1.59 -26.78 -28.37
C ASN A 122 -0.15 -26.41 -28.80
N GLU A 123 0.39 -25.34 -28.25
CA GLU A 123 1.73 -24.81 -28.57
C GLU A 123 2.76 -25.28 -27.54
N THR A 124 4.02 -25.38 -27.97
CA THR A 124 5.14 -25.62 -27.05
C THR A 124 5.40 -24.40 -26.17
N ALA A 125 6.00 -24.63 -24.99
CA ALA A 125 6.42 -23.54 -24.12
C ALA A 125 7.40 -22.59 -24.83
N LYS A 126 8.30 -23.12 -25.67
CA LYS A 126 9.21 -22.29 -26.46
C LYS A 126 8.51 -21.40 -27.49
N GLU A 127 7.47 -21.92 -28.16
CA GLU A 127 6.69 -21.14 -29.13
C GLU A 127 5.96 -19.98 -28.44
N GLN A 128 5.30 -20.21 -27.30
CA GLN A 128 4.63 -19.16 -26.53
C GLN A 128 5.60 -18.09 -26.02
N ILE A 129 6.80 -18.48 -25.58
CA ILE A 129 7.85 -17.52 -25.19
C ILE A 129 8.29 -16.68 -26.39
N THR A 130 8.51 -17.33 -27.54
CA THR A 130 8.98 -16.66 -28.76
C THR A 130 7.95 -15.68 -29.31
N ASP A 131 6.66 -16.07 -29.31
CA ASP A 131 5.55 -15.20 -29.72
C ASP A 131 5.40 -13.99 -28.79
N ALA A 132 5.50 -14.21 -27.47
CA ALA A 132 5.49 -13.14 -26.49
C ALA A 132 6.65 -12.16 -26.69
N LEU A 133 7.88 -12.66 -26.87
CA LEU A 133 9.06 -11.82 -27.13
C LEU A 133 8.90 -11.02 -28.44
N TRP A 134 8.36 -11.65 -29.50
CA TRP A 134 8.13 -10.99 -30.77
C TRP A 134 7.11 -9.86 -30.67
N THR A 135 6.05 -10.05 -29.87
CA THR A 135 5.04 -9.02 -29.58
C THR A 135 5.68 -7.74 -29.01
N PHE A 136 6.76 -7.86 -28.25
CA PHE A 136 7.51 -6.73 -27.67
C PHE A 136 8.76 -6.34 -28.49
N ALA A 137 8.79 -6.67 -29.79
CA ALA A 137 9.88 -6.37 -30.72
C ALA A 137 11.24 -7.02 -30.39
N ILE A 138 11.24 -8.10 -29.58
CA ILE A 138 12.43 -8.91 -29.30
C ILE A 138 12.43 -10.09 -30.29
N THR A 139 13.14 -9.92 -31.39
CA THR A 139 13.15 -10.88 -32.51
C THR A 139 14.33 -11.85 -32.49
N ASN A 140 15.45 -11.48 -31.86
CA ASN A 140 16.67 -12.30 -31.78
C ASN A 140 17.35 -12.14 -30.41
N GLU A 141 18.10 -13.15 -29.97
CA GLU A 141 18.95 -13.11 -28.76
C GLU A 141 19.99 -11.98 -28.80
N THR A 142 20.35 -11.51 -30.00
CA THR A 142 21.28 -10.39 -30.20
C THR A 142 20.66 -9.01 -29.97
N ASN A 143 19.32 -8.90 -30.03
CA ASN A 143 18.62 -7.61 -29.87
C ASN A 143 18.32 -7.30 -28.39
N PHE A 144 18.33 -8.32 -27.53
CA PHE A 144 17.99 -8.15 -26.13
C PHE A 144 18.79 -9.11 -25.25
N ASP A 145 19.70 -8.56 -24.44
CA ASP A 145 20.46 -9.33 -23.46
C ASP A 145 19.82 -9.27 -22.08
N GLY A 146 19.06 -10.30 -21.72
CA GLY A 146 18.48 -10.45 -20.39
C GLY A 146 19.53 -10.44 -19.26
N LYS A 147 20.80 -10.79 -19.54
CA LYS A 147 21.88 -10.75 -18.54
C LYS A 147 22.22 -9.32 -18.16
N SER A 148 22.25 -8.41 -19.15
CA SER A 148 22.51 -6.99 -18.94
C SER A 148 21.45 -6.37 -18.02
N VAL A 149 20.16 -6.68 -18.24
CA VAL A 149 19.04 -6.21 -17.40
C VAL A 149 19.22 -6.64 -15.95
N LEU A 150 19.57 -7.91 -15.72
CA LEU A 150 19.83 -8.42 -14.37
C LEU A 150 21.07 -7.79 -13.74
N ASN A 151 22.12 -7.50 -14.51
CA ASN A 151 23.30 -6.82 -14.01
C ASN A 151 22.99 -5.38 -13.57
N LEU A 152 22.25 -4.61 -14.39
CA LEU A 152 21.80 -3.26 -14.03
C LEU A 152 20.94 -3.27 -12.76
N THR A 153 20.04 -4.26 -12.64
CA THR A 153 19.22 -4.46 -11.45
C THR A 153 20.08 -4.75 -10.21
N TYR A 154 21.08 -5.62 -10.36
CA TYR A 154 22.01 -5.94 -9.27
C TYR A 154 22.86 -4.72 -8.87
N GLU A 155 23.40 -3.97 -9.84
CA GLU A 155 24.19 -2.76 -9.60
C GLU A 155 23.37 -1.73 -8.82
N CYS A 156 22.16 -1.42 -9.27
CA CYS A 156 21.23 -0.54 -8.57
C CYS A 156 20.87 -1.06 -7.16
N ALA A 157 20.65 -2.37 -6.99
CA ALA A 157 20.42 -2.98 -5.67
C ALA A 157 21.64 -2.84 -4.74
N THR A 158 22.86 -3.08 -5.25
CA THR A 158 24.08 -2.92 -4.46
C THR A 158 24.30 -1.47 -4.06
N ALA A 159 24.04 -0.52 -4.95
CA ALA A 159 24.09 0.91 -4.65
C ALA A 159 23.05 1.28 -3.58
N SER A 160 21.83 0.74 -3.70
CA SER A 160 20.75 0.94 -2.72
C SER A 160 21.12 0.43 -1.31
N CYS A 161 21.91 -0.64 -1.19
CA CYS A 161 22.42 -1.12 0.10
C CYS A 161 23.62 -0.33 0.65
N ARG A 162 24.34 0.43 -0.19
CA ARG A 162 25.45 1.27 0.30
C ARG A 162 24.91 2.45 1.09
N ASP A 163 23.73 2.93 0.73
CA ASP A 163 23.01 3.91 1.52
C ASP A 163 22.44 3.23 2.78
N LYS A 164 22.88 3.73 3.95
CA LYS A 164 22.48 3.24 5.26
C LYS A 164 21.33 4.06 5.86
N SER A 165 20.82 5.05 5.13
CA SER A 165 19.70 5.90 5.57
C SER A 165 18.44 5.09 5.93
N MET A 166 18.23 3.92 5.30
CA MET A 166 17.04 3.07 5.45
C MET A 166 17.25 1.84 6.35
N GLY A 167 18.31 1.82 7.15
CA GLY A 167 18.67 0.69 8.01
C GLY A 167 19.64 -0.31 7.39
N ASP A 168 19.90 -1.39 8.11
CA ASP A 168 20.90 -2.40 7.75
C ASP A 168 20.53 -3.12 6.45
N CYS A 169 21.51 -3.33 5.59
CA CYS A 169 21.34 -4.07 4.33
C CYS A 169 22.31 -5.24 4.25
N SER A 170 21.80 -6.39 3.85
CA SER A 170 22.62 -7.55 3.50
C SER A 170 22.24 -8.03 2.11
N LEU A 171 23.19 -8.00 1.17
CA LEU A 171 23.05 -8.64 -0.14
C LEU A 171 23.95 -9.86 -0.25
N GLY A 172 23.49 -10.86 -1.00
CA GLY A 172 24.36 -11.94 -1.45
C GLY A 172 25.45 -11.40 -2.36
N ARG A 173 26.70 -11.83 -2.13
CA ARG A 173 27.79 -11.54 -3.07
C ARG A 173 27.58 -12.37 -4.33
N LEU A 174 27.24 -11.73 -5.44
CA LEU A 174 27.39 -12.35 -6.74
C LEU A 174 28.89 -12.43 -7.06
N GLY A 175 29.43 -13.64 -7.07
CA GLY A 175 30.76 -13.88 -7.64
C GLY A 175 30.70 -13.88 -9.17
N SER A 176 31.86 -13.77 -9.82
CA SER A 176 32.04 -13.92 -11.27
C SER A 176 31.54 -15.26 -11.86
N GLY A 177 31.06 -16.19 -11.01
CA GLY A 177 30.45 -17.46 -11.40
C GLY A 177 28.94 -17.43 -11.63
N PHE A 178 28.30 -16.26 -11.66
CA PHE A 178 26.89 -16.11 -12.06
C PHE A 178 26.65 -16.49 -13.53
N ALA A 179 27.62 -16.16 -14.39
CA ALA A 179 27.70 -16.61 -15.77
C ALA A 179 28.68 -17.79 -15.85
N LYS A 180 28.24 -18.99 -15.48
CA LYS A 180 29.06 -20.20 -15.62
C LYS A 180 28.83 -20.78 -17.03
N GLY A 181 29.48 -20.18 -18.03
CA GLY A 181 29.26 -20.49 -19.44
C GLY A 181 27.99 -19.81 -19.98
N ASP A 182 27.26 -20.46 -20.89
CA ASP A 182 26.03 -19.92 -21.49
C ASP A 182 24.81 -20.00 -20.56
N ALA A 183 24.81 -20.95 -19.62
CA ALA A 183 23.75 -21.11 -18.63
C ALA A 183 23.92 -20.12 -17.47
N VAL A 184 23.02 -19.15 -17.41
CA VAL A 184 22.95 -18.21 -16.28
C VAL A 184 22.23 -18.89 -15.14
N GLN A 185 22.86 -18.95 -13.98
CA GLN A 185 22.18 -19.41 -12.77
C GLN A 185 21.33 -18.25 -12.20
N TRP A 186 20.33 -17.78 -12.94
CA TRP A 186 19.47 -16.65 -12.55
C TRP A 186 18.75 -16.85 -11.22
N ILE A 187 18.53 -18.10 -10.79
CA ILE A 187 18.10 -18.39 -9.41
C ILE A 187 19.06 -17.84 -8.36
N LYS A 188 20.38 -17.83 -8.62
CA LYS A 188 21.36 -17.21 -7.73
C LYS A 188 21.30 -15.69 -7.73
N MET A 189 20.79 -15.06 -8.80
CA MET A 189 20.51 -13.63 -8.78
C MET A 189 19.38 -13.35 -7.80
N TYR A 190 18.29 -14.12 -7.88
CA TYR A 190 17.20 -14.00 -6.92
C TYR A 190 17.68 -14.25 -5.49
N GLU A 191 18.39 -15.35 -5.21
CA GLU A 191 18.92 -15.64 -3.86
C GLU A 191 19.82 -14.52 -3.31
N ALA A 192 20.52 -13.79 -4.18
CA ALA A 192 21.35 -12.67 -3.77
C ALA A 192 20.56 -11.39 -3.50
N LEU A 193 19.48 -11.17 -4.25
CA LEU A 193 18.58 -10.01 -4.15
C LEU A 193 17.47 -10.19 -3.11
N GLU A 194 17.11 -11.42 -2.77
CA GLU A 194 16.08 -11.76 -1.77
C GLU A 194 16.27 -11.00 -0.43
N PRO A 195 17.48 -10.91 0.15
CA PRO A 195 17.66 -10.18 1.40
C PRO A 195 17.72 -8.65 1.27
N LEU A 196 17.56 -8.07 0.07
CA LEU A 196 17.64 -6.61 -0.18
C LEU A 196 16.69 -5.81 0.71
N CYS A 197 15.48 -6.32 0.91
CA CYS A 197 14.41 -5.66 1.63
C CYS A 197 14.36 -6.03 3.12
N ASN A 198 15.30 -6.84 3.61
CA ASN A 198 15.41 -7.15 5.03
C ASN A 198 16.08 -5.99 5.79
N GLY A 199 15.74 -5.84 7.07
CA GLY A 199 16.40 -4.87 7.96
C GLY A 199 16.04 -3.41 7.69
N LEU A 200 14.90 -3.16 7.02
CA LEU A 200 14.40 -1.80 6.80
C LEU A 200 13.98 -1.16 8.10
N GLU A 201 14.50 0.03 8.36
CA GLU A 201 14.02 0.87 9.43
C GLU A 201 12.76 1.61 8.96
N SER A 202 11.70 1.54 9.78
CA SER A 202 10.45 2.23 9.52
C SER A 202 10.20 3.23 10.63
N ASP A 203 10.36 4.51 10.31
CA ASP A 203 10.03 5.59 11.23
C ASP A 203 8.59 6.06 11.00
N ILE A 204 7.79 6.01 12.06
CA ILE A 204 6.47 6.65 12.08
C ILE A 204 6.72 8.12 12.32
N ASN A 205 6.17 8.97 11.45
CA ASN A 205 6.28 10.40 11.68
C ASN A 205 5.50 10.75 12.96
N ILE A 206 6.22 11.20 13.99
CA ILE A 206 5.65 11.54 15.29
C ILE A 206 4.65 12.69 15.21
N ASP A 207 4.70 13.51 14.15
CA ASP A 207 3.72 14.56 13.89
C ASP A 207 2.36 14.00 13.45
N ILE A 208 2.35 12.80 12.84
CA ILE A 208 1.14 12.06 12.47
C ILE A 208 0.59 11.32 13.69
N ALA A 209 1.47 10.68 14.48
CA ALA A 209 1.13 9.99 15.72
C ALA A 209 1.38 10.86 16.96
N GLY A 210 0.93 12.13 16.93
CA GLY A 210 1.20 13.09 18.00
C GLY A 210 0.78 12.58 19.40
N PRO A 211 1.37 13.10 20.49
CA PRO A 211 1.09 12.66 21.86
C PRO A 211 -0.37 12.84 22.31
N GLY A 212 -1.23 13.45 21.49
CA GLY A 212 -2.69 13.45 21.67
C GLY A 212 -3.30 12.05 21.55
N VAL A 213 -2.75 11.18 20.70
CA VAL A 213 -3.27 9.83 20.40
C VAL A 213 -3.04 8.87 21.57
N SER A 214 -1.81 8.85 22.09
CA SER A 214 -1.46 8.08 23.28
C SER A 214 -2.27 8.54 24.49
N ARG A 215 -2.45 9.87 24.65
CA ARG A 215 -3.33 10.42 25.69
C ARG A 215 -4.79 10.04 25.47
N HIS A 216 -5.29 10.01 24.24
CA HIS A 216 -6.68 9.61 23.94
C HIS A 216 -6.93 8.11 24.18
N LEU A 217 -5.96 7.25 23.86
CA LEU A 217 -6.00 5.81 24.12
C LEU A 217 -5.92 5.52 25.62
N ILE A 218 -5.05 6.22 26.36
CA ILE A 218 -4.96 6.17 27.82
C ILE A 218 -6.26 6.67 28.47
N TRP A 219 -6.88 7.72 27.93
CA TRP A 219 -8.16 8.24 28.41
C TRP A 219 -9.30 7.25 28.14
N TRP A 220 -9.28 6.55 27.00
CA TRP A 220 -10.25 5.50 26.66
C TRP A 220 -10.14 4.29 27.57
N LEU A 221 -8.92 3.76 27.76
CA LEU A 221 -8.64 2.69 28.72
C LEU A 221 -8.99 3.11 30.15
N GLY A 222 -8.77 4.38 30.49
CA GLY A 222 -9.14 4.95 31.79
C GLY A 222 -10.66 5.04 32.01
N ARG A 223 -11.45 5.25 30.95
CA ARG A 223 -12.91 5.41 31.05
C ARG A 223 -13.63 4.08 31.30
N ASP A 224 -13.17 2.98 30.70
CA ASP A 224 -13.70 1.63 31.01
C ASP A 224 -13.41 1.21 32.46
N LEU A 225 -12.24 1.59 32.99
CA LEU A 225 -11.89 1.41 34.40
C LEU A 225 -12.73 2.28 35.36
N LEU A 226 -13.07 3.51 34.96
CA LEU A 226 -13.88 4.43 35.78
C LEU A 226 -15.36 4.04 35.82
N VAL A 227 -15.93 3.57 34.70
CA VAL A 227 -17.32 3.07 34.63
C VAL A 227 -17.48 1.77 35.43
N HIS A 228 -16.45 0.93 35.50
CA HIS A 228 -16.48 -0.26 36.37
C HIS A 228 -16.42 0.10 37.86
N ARG A 229 -15.73 1.18 38.24
CA ARG A 229 -15.56 1.61 39.64
C ARG A 229 -16.72 2.46 40.17
N SER A 230 -17.45 3.18 39.31
CA SER A 230 -18.57 4.04 39.72
C SER A 230 -19.79 3.28 40.23
N ASN A 231 -19.97 2.01 39.82
CA ASN A 231 -21.06 1.16 40.33
C ASN A 231 -20.88 0.76 41.81
N LEU A 232 -19.70 0.97 42.41
CA LEU A 232 -19.40 0.62 43.80
C LEU A 232 -19.62 1.76 44.82
N LEU A 233 -19.80 3.01 44.37
CA LEU A 233 -19.82 4.19 45.25
C LEU A 233 -21.17 4.89 45.38
N ALA A 234 -22.22 4.42 44.71
CA ALA A 234 -23.52 5.09 44.61
C ALA A 234 -24.44 4.99 45.86
N HIS A 235 -23.89 4.80 47.07
CA HIS A 235 -24.68 4.54 48.29
C HIS A 235 -24.50 5.50 49.46
N ARG A 236 -23.80 6.63 49.29
CA ARG A 236 -23.77 7.69 50.32
C ARG A 236 -23.94 9.06 49.67
N VAL A 237 -24.59 9.97 50.39
CA VAL A 237 -24.64 11.44 50.16
C VAL A 237 -25.88 12.00 49.44
N SER A 238 -27.09 11.61 49.82
CA SER A 238 -28.35 12.05 49.17
C SER A 238 -28.90 13.46 49.51
N GLY A 239 -28.22 14.28 50.34
CA GLY A 239 -28.78 15.55 50.86
C GLY A 239 -28.19 16.85 50.29
N LEU A 240 -26.86 17.02 50.39
CA LEU A 240 -26.14 18.19 49.87
C LEU A 240 -25.90 18.12 48.35
N GLU A 241 -25.94 16.90 47.79
CA GLU A 241 -25.78 16.62 46.36
C GLU A 241 -26.77 17.37 45.49
N ARG A 242 -27.96 17.76 45.96
CA ARG A 242 -29.02 18.26 45.06
C ARG A 242 -28.83 19.70 44.59
N LEU A 243 -28.16 20.53 45.39
CA LEU A 243 -27.82 21.94 45.06
C LEU A 243 -26.42 22.06 44.45
N GLU A 244 -25.51 21.18 44.85
CA GLU A 244 -24.20 21.03 44.20
C GLU A 244 -24.36 20.33 42.84
N ARG A 245 -25.26 19.34 42.68
CA ARG A 245 -25.63 18.74 41.38
C ARG A 245 -26.20 19.74 40.40
N THR A 246 -26.92 20.78 40.80
CA THR A 246 -27.48 21.71 39.80
C THR A 246 -26.38 22.58 39.20
N ASN A 247 -25.46 23.09 40.02
CA ASN A 247 -24.32 23.87 39.54
C ASN A 247 -23.26 22.98 38.88
N LEU A 248 -22.99 21.80 39.43
CA LEU A 248 -22.05 20.81 38.87
C LEU A 248 -22.60 20.18 37.59
N ALA A 249 -23.88 19.82 37.51
CA ALA A 249 -24.49 19.30 36.28
C ALA A 249 -24.53 20.36 35.18
N HIS A 250 -24.77 21.63 35.54
CA HIS A 250 -24.71 22.72 34.58
C HIS A 250 -23.27 22.99 34.13
N ALA A 251 -22.30 23.04 35.05
CA ALA A 251 -20.88 23.21 34.71
C ALA A 251 -20.34 22.05 33.88
N THR A 252 -20.72 20.81 34.20
CA THR A 252 -20.30 19.62 33.45
C THR A 252 -20.96 19.52 32.08
N SER A 253 -22.21 19.99 31.91
CA SER A 253 -22.88 19.97 30.62
C SER A 253 -22.33 21.04 29.67
N THR A 254 -22.00 22.22 30.18
CA THR A 254 -21.29 23.25 29.41
C THR A 254 -19.88 22.79 29.04
N PHE A 255 -19.12 22.23 29.99
CA PHE A 255 -17.79 21.68 29.71
C PHE A 255 -17.83 20.55 28.68
N LEU A 256 -18.84 19.67 28.74
CA LEU A 256 -19.04 18.60 27.76
C LEU A 256 -19.24 19.18 26.34
N ALA A 257 -19.99 20.27 26.22
CA ALA A 257 -20.24 20.93 24.94
C ALA A 257 -18.96 21.57 24.36
N GLU A 258 -18.21 22.30 25.18
CA GLU A 258 -16.92 22.89 24.78
C GLU A 258 -15.89 21.82 24.41
N LEU A 259 -15.84 20.71 25.17
CA LEU A 259 -14.94 19.59 24.88
C LEU A 259 -15.30 18.90 23.55
N HIS A 260 -16.59 18.68 23.32
CA HIS A 260 -17.08 18.05 22.08
C HIS A 260 -16.79 18.92 20.86
N GLU A 261 -16.97 20.23 21.00
CA GLU A 261 -16.64 21.22 19.97
C GLU A 261 -15.13 21.22 19.65
N ALA A 262 -14.29 21.33 20.68
CA ALA A 262 -12.84 21.29 20.52
C ALA A 262 -12.36 19.99 19.85
N GLN A 263 -12.96 18.85 20.22
CA GLN A 263 -12.65 17.56 19.63
C GLN A 263 -13.02 17.51 18.14
N CYS A 264 -14.20 18.00 17.75
CA CYS A 264 -14.59 18.00 16.35
C CYS A 264 -13.66 18.90 15.51
N PHE A 265 -13.29 20.09 16.01
CA PHE A 265 -12.34 20.96 15.30
C PHE A 265 -10.96 20.31 15.15
N PHE A 266 -10.48 19.64 16.19
CA PHE A 266 -9.21 18.93 16.15
C PHE A 266 -9.21 17.83 15.09
N VAL A 267 -10.26 17.00 15.06
CA VAL A 267 -10.40 15.95 14.04
C VAL A 267 -10.46 16.57 12.64
N VAL A 268 -11.32 17.58 12.41
CA VAL A 268 -11.42 18.26 11.11
C VAL A 268 -10.05 18.79 10.63
N ALA A 269 -9.28 19.44 11.51
CA ALA A 269 -7.99 20.00 11.15
C ALA A 269 -6.97 18.91 10.74
N ILE A 270 -6.92 17.80 11.48
CA ILE A 270 -6.05 16.66 11.17
C ILE A 270 -6.45 16.01 9.86
N GLU A 271 -7.74 15.74 9.64
CA GLU A 271 -8.20 15.09 8.40
C GLU A 271 -7.91 15.97 7.15
N ILE A 272 -8.05 17.29 7.26
CA ILE A 272 -7.68 18.22 6.17
C ILE A 272 -6.18 18.18 5.90
N ALA A 273 -5.35 18.22 6.96
CA ALA A 273 -3.90 18.14 6.82
C ALA A 273 -3.47 16.84 6.13
N LEU A 274 -4.14 15.73 6.44
CA LEU A 274 -3.88 14.41 5.87
C LEU A 274 -4.31 14.27 4.42
N ILE A 275 -5.49 14.76 4.07
CA ILE A 275 -5.93 14.81 2.66
C ILE A 275 -4.93 15.62 1.84
N ASN A 276 -4.48 16.77 2.35
CA ASN A 276 -3.47 17.58 1.68
C ASN A 276 -2.11 16.86 1.59
N ALA A 277 -1.67 16.18 2.66
CA ALA A 277 -0.44 15.41 2.67
C ALA A 277 -0.45 14.27 1.64
N SER A 278 -1.57 13.57 1.49
CA SER A 278 -1.74 12.49 0.50
C SER A 278 -1.59 12.96 -0.95
N SER A 279 -1.81 14.25 -1.21
CA SER A 279 -1.71 14.88 -2.54
C SER A 279 -0.32 15.37 -2.91
N ARG A 280 0.61 15.37 -1.95
CA ARG A 280 1.98 15.90 -2.09
C ARG A 280 3.02 14.79 -2.12
N SER A 281 4.26 15.15 -2.42
CA SER A 281 5.42 14.25 -2.42
C SER A 281 5.67 13.63 -1.04
N ALA A 282 6.31 12.46 -0.99
CA ALA A 282 6.57 11.72 0.25
C ALA A 282 7.46 12.50 1.26
N ILE A 283 8.29 13.45 0.79
CA ILE A 283 9.00 14.44 1.62
C ILE A 283 8.05 15.16 2.58
N PHE A 284 6.83 15.50 2.15
CA PHE A 284 5.89 16.26 2.98
C PHE A 284 5.37 15.43 4.16
N THR A 285 5.35 14.10 4.02
CA THR A 285 5.01 13.18 5.11
C THR A 285 6.21 12.77 5.95
N GLY A 286 7.43 13.18 5.58
CA GLY A 286 8.67 12.75 6.24
C GLY A 286 8.93 11.25 6.13
N ALA A 287 8.42 10.61 5.07
CA ALA A 287 8.58 9.18 4.85
C ALA A 287 9.72 8.94 3.87
N ASP A 288 10.79 8.31 4.34
CA ASP A 288 11.98 8.03 3.52
C ASP A 288 11.86 6.74 2.69
N ASN A 289 10.89 5.89 3.04
CA ASN A 289 10.59 4.65 2.31
C ASN A 289 9.07 4.36 2.31
N TRP A 290 8.68 3.46 1.39
CA TRP A 290 7.30 3.05 1.17
C TRP A 290 6.69 2.38 2.40
N GLN A 291 7.47 1.60 3.14
CA GLN A 291 7.08 1.03 4.42
C GLN A 291 6.65 2.11 5.43
N SER A 292 7.44 3.16 5.61
CA SER A 292 7.14 4.27 6.52
C SER A 292 5.91 5.06 6.06
N LEU A 293 5.74 5.23 4.74
CA LEU A 293 4.53 5.85 4.19
C LEU A 293 3.27 5.00 4.43
N LEU A 294 3.37 3.68 4.28
CA LEU A 294 2.30 2.75 4.64
C LEU A 294 1.94 2.86 6.12
N TRP A 295 2.94 2.86 7.02
CA TRP A 295 2.74 3.06 8.45
C TRP A 295 2.05 4.37 8.80
N ASN A 296 2.47 5.46 8.16
CA ASN A 296 1.84 6.76 8.33
C ASN A 296 0.37 6.73 7.90
N ARG A 297 0.05 6.07 6.79
CA ARG A 297 -1.33 5.92 6.29
C ARG A 297 -2.19 5.01 7.18
N ASP A 298 -1.65 3.88 7.63
CA ASP A 298 -2.36 2.95 8.51
C ASP A 298 -2.62 3.57 9.88
N SER A 299 -1.63 4.32 10.41
CA SER A 299 -1.80 5.13 11.62
C SER A 299 -2.93 6.14 11.45
N VAL A 300 -3.01 6.80 10.30
CA VAL A 300 -4.07 7.76 10.00
C VAL A 300 -5.44 7.13 9.95
N GLN A 301 -5.60 5.98 9.29
CA GLN A 301 -6.87 5.26 9.28
C GLN A 301 -7.29 4.85 10.69
N PHE A 302 -6.33 4.42 11.50
CA PHE A 302 -6.57 4.11 12.89
C PHE A 302 -7.05 5.35 13.68
N LEU A 303 -6.42 6.51 13.48
CA LEU A 303 -6.82 7.77 14.11
C LEU A 303 -8.21 8.24 13.70
N ALA A 304 -8.54 8.17 12.41
CA ALA A 304 -9.85 8.51 11.89
C ALA A 304 -10.93 7.63 12.53
N GLY A 305 -10.69 6.32 12.61
CA GLY A 305 -11.60 5.36 13.25
C GLY A 305 -11.76 5.58 14.76
N MET A 306 -10.66 5.79 15.47
CA MET A 306 -10.67 6.06 16.92
C MET A 306 -11.28 7.42 17.27
N GLY A 307 -11.09 8.44 16.43
CA GLY A 307 -11.66 9.78 16.60
C GLY A 307 -13.17 9.82 16.38
N ALA A 308 -13.72 8.91 15.58
CA ALA A 308 -15.14 8.82 15.29
C ALA A 308 -15.99 8.38 16.51
N TRP A 309 -15.48 7.47 17.36
CA TRP A 309 -16.22 6.93 18.51
C TRP A 309 -16.56 8.00 19.57
N PRO A 310 -15.59 8.81 20.04
CA PRO A 310 -15.85 9.92 20.95
C PRO A 310 -16.85 10.93 20.41
N ILE A 311 -16.82 11.24 19.10
CA ILE A 311 -17.75 12.18 18.47
C ILE A 311 -19.20 11.67 18.59
N ILE A 312 -19.45 10.40 18.24
CA ILE A 312 -20.78 9.80 18.38
C ILE A 312 -21.22 9.73 19.85
N LEU A 313 -20.32 9.31 20.76
CA LEU A 313 -20.63 9.25 22.18
C LEU A 313 -20.86 10.63 22.81
N GLY A 314 -20.16 11.65 22.35
CA GLY A 314 -20.34 13.05 22.71
C GLY A 314 -21.71 13.55 22.28
N GLN A 315 -22.13 13.24 21.05
CA GLN A 315 -23.48 13.56 20.56
C GLN A 315 -24.58 12.89 21.38
N ILE A 316 -24.44 11.61 21.72
CA ILE A 316 -25.39 10.90 22.56
C ILE A 316 -25.45 11.54 23.97
N SER A 317 -24.31 11.93 24.52
CA SER A 317 -24.22 12.57 25.83
C SER A 317 -24.84 13.98 25.84
N LEU A 318 -24.55 14.82 24.85
CA LEU A 318 -25.14 16.16 24.69
C LEU A 318 -26.65 16.08 24.59
N ARG A 319 -27.15 15.07 23.88
CA ARG A 319 -28.58 14.82 23.76
C ARG A 319 -29.24 14.38 25.05
N ARG A 320 -28.58 13.53 25.84
CA ARG A 320 -29.05 13.19 27.20
C ARG A 320 -29.04 14.39 28.13
N ALA A 321 -28.13 15.33 27.92
CA ALA A 321 -28.03 16.59 28.66
C ALA A 321 -28.98 17.70 28.15
N GLN A 322 -29.83 17.43 27.14
CA GLN A 322 -30.72 18.41 26.50
C GLN A 322 -30.00 19.63 25.90
N LEU A 323 -28.73 19.46 25.53
CA LEU A 323 -27.90 20.47 24.85
C LEU A 323 -27.70 20.12 23.36
N ASP A 324 -28.67 19.41 22.76
CA ASP A 324 -28.63 18.99 21.36
C ASP A 324 -28.94 20.15 20.42
N SER A 325 -27.97 21.05 20.24
CA SER A 325 -28.04 22.08 19.19
C SER A 325 -27.76 21.46 17.82
N MET A 326 -28.42 22.00 16.78
CA MET A 326 -28.11 21.67 15.38
C MET A 326 -26.64 21.97 15.02
N TYR A 327 -26.04 22.96 15.69
CA TYR A 327 -24.64 23.32 15.53
C TYR A 327 -23.70 22.13 15.79
N TYR A 328 -23.82 21.47 16.96
CA TYR A 328 -22.95 20.35 17.31
C TYR A 328 -23.15 19.18 16.36
N LEU A 329 -24.39 18.90 15.97
CA LEU A 329 -24.71 17.81 15.06
C LEU A 329 -24.09 18.04 13.66
N LEU A 330 -24.17 19.27 13.14
CA LEU A 330 -23.51 19.68 11.90
C LEU A 330 -21.98 19.55 11.99
N LEU A 331 -21.39 20.01 13.10
CA LEU A 331 -19.95 19.94 13.32
C LEU A 331 -19.47 18.47 13.38
N SER A 332 -20.22 17.59 14.03
CA SER A 332 -19.93 16.16 14.06
C SER A 332 -20.11 15.47 12.71
N THR A 333 -21.11 15.88 11.91
CA THR A 333 -21.20 15.37 10.53
C THR A 333 -20.01 15.78 9.68
N LEU A 334 -19.57 17.05 9.78
CA LEU A 334 -18.42 17.52 9.05
C LEU A 334 -17.16 16.70 9.40
N ALA A 335 -16.93 16.50 10.70
CA ALA A 335 -15.79 15.72 11.18
C ALA A 335 -15.83 14.26 10.69
N LEU A 336 -16.98 13.58 10.79
CA LEU A 336 -17.11 12.18 10.39
C LEU A 336 -17.08 11.96 8.87
N VAL A 337 -17.63 12.90 8.10
CA VAL A 337 -17.53 12.86 6.63
C VAL A 337 -16.08 13.05 6.19
N LEU A 338 -15.36 14.02 6.77
CA LEU A 338 -13.94 14.23 6.46
C LEU A 338 -13.08 13.03 6.86
N ALA A 339 -13.33 12.43 8.02
CA ALA A 339 -12.67 11.19 8.45
C ALA A 339 -12.92 10.03 7.47
N GLY A 340 -14.14 9.93 6.91
CA GLY A 340 -14.46 8.96 5.87
C GLY A 340 -13.69 9.17 4.57
N VAL A 341 -13.65 10.42 4.10
CA VAL A 341 -12.89 10.79 2.90
C VAL A 341 -11.40 10.55 3.09
N ALA A 342 -10.84 10.90 4.25
CA ALA A 342 -9.44 10.67 4.56
C ALA A 342 -9.10 9.18 4.64
N ALA A 343 -9.97 8.37 5.28
CA ALA A 343 -9.80 6.93 5.36
C ALA A 343 -9.85 6.26 3.98
N ASP A 344 -10.77 6.68 3.11
CA ASP A 344 -10.88 6.17 1.73
C ASP A 344 -9.65 6.55 0.88
N THR A 345 -9.25 7.82 0.98
CA THR A 345 -8.02 8.34 0.32
C THR A 345 -6.77 7.59 0.79
N ALA A 346 -6.75 7.16 2.07
CA ALA A 346 -5.67 6.37 2.64
C ALA A 346 -5.72 4.88 2.21
N ALA A 347 -6.90 4.31 1.95
CA ALA A 347 -7.10 2.88 1.76
C ALA A 347 -6.66 2.33 0.41
N ASN A 348 -6.79 3.12 -0.66
CA ASN A 348 -6.49 2.66 -2.03
C ASN A 348 -5.50 3.62 -2.71
N PRO A 349 -4.21 3.60 -2.36
CA PRO A 349 -3.24 4.38 -3.09
C PRO A 349 -3.05 3.78 -4.49
N ASP A 350 -3.16 4.63 -5.51
CA ASP A 350 -2.76 4.30 -6.87
C ASP A 350 -1.24 4.04 -6.91
N PRO A 351 -0.78 2.85 -7.32
CA PRO A 351 0.64 2.48 -7.39
C PRO A 351 1.48 3.44 -8.24
N ASP A 352 0.91 3.94 -9.35
CA ASP A 352 1.62 4.89 -10.23
C ASP A 352 1.85 6.23 -9.52
N ARG A 353 0.90 6.63 -8.67
CA ARG A 353 1.01 7.84 -7.85
C ARG A 353 2.04 7.69 -6.74
N ILE A 354 2.16 6.51 -6.11
CA ILE A 354 3.18 6.23 -5.09
C ILE A 354 4.57 6.38 -5.69
N TYR A 355 4.81 5.77 -6.85
CA TYR A 355 6.11 5.85 -7.53
C TYR A 355 6.51 7.31 -7.79
N LYS A 356 5.55 8.13 -8.26
CA LYS A 356 5.73 9.58 -8.46
C LYS A 356 5.96 10.37 -7.16
N MET A 357 5.41 9.93 -6.01
CA MET A 357 5.62 10.62 -4.73
C MET A 357 7.08 10.55 -4.25
N PHE A 358 7.80 9.50 -4.62
CA PHE A 358 9.21 9.30 -4.27
C PHE A 358 10.18 9.81 -5.34
N GLN A 359 9.70 10.27 -6.50
CA GLN A 359 10.58 10.87 -7.52
C GLN A 359 11.35 12.05 -6.92
N GLY A 360 12.67 12.05 -7.13
CA GLY A 360 13.59 13.06 -6.57
C GLY A 360 14.07 12.79 -5.15
N GLN A 361 13.70 11.68 -4.50
CA GLN A 361 14.24 11.21 -3.23
C GLN A 361 15.12 9.98 -3.43
N ASN A 362 16.14 9.82 -2.58
CA ASN A 362 17.05 8.66 -2.59
C ASN A 362 17.59 8.33 -3.98
N VAL A 363 17.91 9.38 -4.75
CA VAL A 363 18.31 9.29 -6.14
C VAL A 363 19.70 8.66 -6.24
N LEU A 364 19.81 7.62 -7.07
CA LEU A 364 21.07 6.93 -7.33
C LEU A 364 21.40 6.98 -8.82
N GLU A 365 22.66 7.30 -9.12
CA GLU A 365 23.18 7.33 -10.49
C GLU A 365 23.18 5.92 -11.10
N GLU A 366 23.47 4.88 -10.31
CA GLU A 366 23.43 3.48 -10.72
C GLU A 366 22.01 3.01 -11.07
N CYS A 367 20.99 3.70 -10.53
CA CYS A 367 19.57 3.48 -10.87
C CYS A 367 19.09 4.49 -11.93
N GLY A 368 20.00 5.15 -12.67
CA GLY A 368 19.66 6.06 -13.76
C GLY A 368 19.07 7.40 -13.32
N GLY A 369 19.34 7.84 -12.08
CA GLY A 369 18.76 9.08 -11.54
C GLY A 369 17.37 8.88 -10.90
N HIS A 370 16.98 7.63 -10.65
CA HIS A 370 15.73 7.27 -9.99
C HIS A 370 15.93 6.88 -8.52
N PRO A 371 14.85 6.82 -7.72
CA PRO A 371 14.92 6.42 -6.33
C PRO A 371 15.46 5.00 -6.16
N SER A 372 16.17 4.76 -5.06
CA SER A 372 16.72 3.45 -4.71
C SER A 372 15.64 2.37 -4.69
N LEU A 373 15.99 1.13 -5.07
CA LEU A 373 15.08 -0.02 -5.02
C LEU A 373 14.59 -0.30 -3.59
N ARG A 374 15.42 0.03 -2.58
CA ARG A 374 15.05 -0.09 -1.16
C ARG A 374 13.94 0.86 -0.74
N THR A 375 13.81 2.02 -1.38
CA THR A 375 12.72 2.98 -1.12
C THR A 375 11.37 2.31 -1.26
N PHE A 376 11.23 1.35 -2.16
CA PHE A 376 9.96 0.71 -2.49
C PHE A 376 9.77 -0.67 -1.85
N CYS A 377 10.72 -1.13 -1.04
CA CYS A 377 10.58 -2.40 -0.33
C CYS A 377 9.51 -2.32 0.78
N VAL A 378 8.77 -3.41 0.95
CA VAL A 378 7.84 -3.62 2.08
C VAL A 378 8.24 -4.90 2.80
N GLU A 379 8.46 -4.82 4.12
CA GLU A 379 8.56 -6.02 4.95
C GLU A 379 7.14 -6.41 5.37
N GLU A 380 6.60 -7.46 4.74
CA GLU A 380 5.27 -8.00 5.03
C GLU A 380 5.27 -8.61 6.44
N ARG A 381 5.01 -7.80 7.47
CA ARG A 381 4.77 -8.30 8.83
C ARG A 381 3.31 -8.71 8.99
N ASP A 382 3.10 -10.01 8.85
CA ASP A 382 1.94 -10.73 9.37
C ASP A 382 1.84 -10.51 10.90
N GLY A 383 1.10 -9.50 11.35
CA GLY A 383 0.84 -9.38 12.79
C GLY A 383 0.18 -8.10 13.26
N LEU A 384 0.35 -6.97 12.58
CA LEU A 384 -0.22 -5.68 13.03
C LEU A 384 -1.36 -5.13 12.17
N TYR A 385 -1.84 -5.88 11.18
CA TYR A 385 -3.08 -5.54 10.45
C TYR A 385 -4.37 -5.81 11.25
N TRP A 386 -4.28 -6.33 12.48
CA TRP A 386 -5.45 -6.63 13.31
C TRP A 386 -6.11 -5.42 13.99
N TYR A 387 -5.43 -4.26 14.02
CA TYR A 387 -5.97 -3.05 14.65
C TYR A 387 -6.33 -1.93 13.68
N THR A 388 -6.05 -2.05 12.39
CA THR A 388 -6.49 -1.06 11.40
C THR A 388 -8.01 -1.10 11.31
N PHE A 389 -8.68 -0.04 11.75
CA PHE A 389 -10.13 0.11 11.58
C PHE A 389 -10.46 -0.06 10.10
N PRO A 390 -11.20 -1.12 9.69
CA PRO A 390 -11.52 -1.30 8.28
C PRO A 390 -12.32 -0.08 7.82
N ALA A 391 -11.96 0.52 6.67
CA ALA A 391 -12.64 1.71 6.15
C ALA A 391 -14.18 1.56 6.12
N ALA A 392 -14.68 0.33 5.93
CA ALA A 392 -16.11 0.01 5.98
C ALA A 392 -16.79 0.29 7.34
N SER A 393 -16.03 0.35 8.45
CA SER A 393 -16.55 0.74 9.75
C SER A 393 -17.08 2.16 9.77
N ILE A 394 -16.57 3.07 8.90
CA ILE A 394 -17.09 4.44 8.73
C ILE A 394 -18.59 4.46 8.48
N TYR A 395 -19.11 3.49 7.71
CA TYR A 395 -20.53 3.41 7.34
C TYR A 395 -21.42 3.15 8.55
N ALA A 396 -20.93 2.42 9.56
CA ALA A 396 -21.68 2.21 10.79
C ALA A 396 -21.85 3.53 11.55
N PHE A 397 -20.82 4.37 11.61
CA PHE A 397 -20.91 5.70 12.24
C PHE A 397 -21.83 6.65 11.46
N LEU A 398 -21.76 6.63 10.12
CA LEU A 398 -22.65 7.42 9.27
C LEU A 398 -24.12 6.99 9.47
N GLY A 399 -24.38 5.69 9.63
CA GLY A 399 -25.69 5.18 10.00
C GLY A 399 -26.19 5.69 11.35
N LEU A 400 -25.31 5.70 12.38
CA LEU A 400 -25.64 6.27 13.69
C LEU A 400 -25.91 7.78 13.62
N LEU A 401 -25.13 8.53 12.83
CA LEU A 401 -25.39 9.94 12.57
C LEU A 401 -26.75 10.17 11.89
N ALA A 402 -27.10 9.35 10.90
CA ALA A 402 -28.37 9.46 10.20
C ALA A 402 -29.56 9.26 11.17
N ILE A 403 -29.44 8.32 12.11
CA ILE A 403 -30.42 8.12 13.18
C ILE A 403 -30.51 9.37 14.08
N LEU A 404 -29.36 9.94 14.48
CA LEU A 404 -29.35 11.17 15.30
C LEU A 404 -30.01 12.35 14.59
N TRP A 405 -29.73 12.53 13.29
CA TRP A 405 -30.38 13.52 12.44
C TRP A 405 -31.89 13.29 12.32
N TRP A 406 -32.29 12.07 12.04
CA TRP A 406 -33.71 11.71 11.90
C TRP A 406 -34.50 12.12 13.14
N ILE A 407 -34.02 11.74 14.32
CA ILE A 407 -34.77 12.02 15.54
C ILE A 407 -34.71 13.53 15.88
N LYS A 408 -33.64 14.24 15.52
CA LYS A 408 -33.57 15.70 15.73
C LYS A 408 -34.54 16.46 14.83
N LEU A 409 -34.61 16.09 13.54
CA LEU A 409 -35.57 16.66 12.60
C LEU A 409 -37.01 16.37 13.03
N TRP A 410 -37.28 15.15 13.54
CA TRP A 410 -38.58 14.79 14.08
C TRP A 410 -39.00 15.69 15.24
N SER A 411 -38.11 15.98 16.19
CA SER A 411 -38.41 16.85 17.33
C SER A 411 -38.77 18.27 16.87
N ILE A 412 -38.01 18.83 15.93
CA ILE A 412 -38.28 20.18 15.42
C ILE A 412 -39.62 20.24 14.71
N MET A 413 -39.92 19.23 13.87
CA MET A 413 -41.21 19.16 13.18
C MET A 413 -42.38 19.04 14.16
N SER A 414 -42.24 18.23 15.23
CA SER A 414 -43.28 18.09 16.25
C SER A 414 -43.49 19.34 17.10
N ASP A 415 -42.45 20.16 17.28
CA ASP A 415 -42.55 21.41 18.05
C ASP A 415 -43.17 22.55 17.22
N THR A 416 -43.21 22.41 15.90
CA THR A 416 -43.81 23.39 14.97
C THR A 416 -45.26 23.11 14.56
N CYS A 417 -45.83 21.97 14.96
CA CYS A 417 -47.25 21.62 14.79
C CYS A 417 -47.99 21.74 16.12
#